data_AF-A0AAX0R0R2-F1
#
_entry.id   AF-A0AAX0R0R2-F1
#
_cell.length_a   1.000
_cell.length_b   1.000
_cell.length_c   1.000
_cell.angle_alpha   90.00
_cell.angle_beta   90.00
_cell.angle_gamma   90.00
#
_symmetry.space_group_name_H-M   'P 1'
#
loop_
_entity.id
_entity.type
_entity.pdbx_description
1 polymer ?
#
loop_
_entity_poly.entity_id
_entity_poly.type
_entity_poly.pdbx_seq_one_letter_code
_entity_poly.pdbx_strand_id
1 'polypeptide(L)'
;MVDRTAEDNAARRARRAERRQTQRDANVNRAAKMRQVRLADPQANKSTEDRLAGRIHIGCSGWYYWHWKGKFYPADVPSSQYFSIYQSSFKTVELNAPFYSWPTIGAVKAWIRQAAPGFVYTIKVCELITHIKRFEHAESLIQDFGYIADLLGPQMGCFLFQLPPSVRYTPQMLQSILSQLDCRRRNVVEFRHKSWWNEEVFEAFKAAGAIFCSCSGPRLPDELVRTADDIYVRFHGTKQWYRHDYSDAELLEWVERIRQSRAKTVWVYFNNDRDGHSIKNANRLSELMNMPAT
;
A
#
# COMPACT_ATOMS: atom_id res chain seq x y z
N MET A 1 -23.41 8.56 24.39
CA MET A 1 -22.22 7.68 24.54
C MET A 1 -21.76 7.86 25.97
N VAL A 2 -21.71 6.79 26.78
CA VAL A 2 -21.14 6.87 28.13
C VAL A 2 -19.64 7.18 28.01
N ASP A 3 -19.19 8.26 28.64
CA ASP A 3 -17.76 8.59 28.67
C ASP A 3 -17.01 7.51 29.45
N ARG A 4 -15.99 6.95 28.82
CA ARG A 4 -15.20 5.83 29.40
C ARG A 4 -14.20 6.37 30.38
N THR A 5 -14.01 5.67 31.49
CA THR A 5 -13.01 6.05 32.49
C THR A 5 -11.58 5.93 31.93
N ALA A 6 -10.61 6.55 32.62
CA ALA A 6 -9.20 6.39 32.28
C ALA A 6 -8.76 4.91 32.35
N GLU A 7 -9.28 4.17 33.33
CA GLU A 7 -9.04 2.75 33.54
C GLU A 7 -9.59 1.90 32.40
N ASP A 8 -10.84 2.15 31.95
CA ASP A 8 -11.43 1.48 30.79
C ASP A 8 -10.57 1.66 29.53
N ASN A 9 -10.06 2.87 29.35
CA ASN A 9 -9.17 3.20 28.25
C ASN A 9 -7.80 2.51 28.37
N ALA A 10 -7.26 2.38 29.58
CA ALA A 10 -6.01 1.65 29.83
C ALA A 10 -6.18 0.14 29.60
N ALA A 11 -7.22 -0.48 30.17
CA ALA A 11 -7.53 -1.89 29.97
C ALA A 11 -7.78 -2.22 28.49
N ARG A 12 -8.47 -1.34 27.75
CA ARG A 12 -8.65 -1.49 26.30
C ARG A 12 -7.33 -1.39 25.54
N ARG A 13 -6.41 -0.51 25.96
CA ARG A 13 -5.08 -0.39 25.36
C ARG A 13 -4.25 -1.66 25.61
N ALA A 14 -4.26 -2.19 26.83
CA ALA A 14 -3.58 -3.44 27.19
C ALA A 14 -4.09 -4.63 26.36
N ARG A 15 -5.41 -4.86 26.32
CA ARG A 15 -6.00 -5.94 25.51
C ARG A 15 -5.68 -5.82 24.02
N ARG A 16 -5.61 -4.60 23.48
CA ARG A 16 -5.21 -4.37 22.08
C ARG A 16 -3.73 -4.70 21.87
N ALA A 17 -2.86 -4.32 22.81
CA ALA A 17 -1.44 -4.63 22.73
C ALA A 17 -1.18 -6.14 22.77
N GLU A 18 -1.86 -6.86 23.67
CA GLU A 18 -1.78 -8.31 23.77
C GLU A 18 -2.22 -8.99 22.46
N ARG A 19 -3.41 -8.65 21.94
CA ARG A 19 -3.89 -9.18 20.65
C ARG A 19 -2.92 -8.90 19.50
N ARG A 20 -2.27 -7.73 19.51
CA ARG A 20 -1.26 -7.36 18.51
C ARG A 20 -0.01 -8.21 18.65
N GLN A 21 0.42 -8.51 19.87
CA GLN A 21 1.55 -9.40 20.11
C GLN A 21 1.25 -10.82 19.63
N THR A 22 0.10 -11.39 20.01
CA THR A 22 -0.32 -12.71 19.52
C THR A 22 -0.36 -12.78 18.00
N GLN A 23 -0.84 -11.71 17.34
CA GLN A 23 -0.88 -11.62 15.88
C GLN A 23 0.52 -11.59 15.26
N ARG A 24 1.50 -10.92 15.89
CA ARG A 24 2.89 -10.87 15.44
C ARG A 24 3.56 -12.24 15.57
N ASP A 25 3.35 -12.92 16.69
CA ASP A 25 3.90 -14.26 16.90
C ASP A 25 3.32 -15.25 15.86
N ALA A 26 2.02 -15.14 15.57
CA ALA A 26 1.38 -15.91 14.51
C ALA A 26 1.94 -15.60 13.11
N ASN A 27 2.38 -14.36 12.85
CA ASN A 27 2.97 -13.99 11.56
C ASN A 27 4.31 -14.67 11.31
N VAL A 28 5.12 -14.93 12.35
CA VAL A 28 6.38 -15.69 12.22
C VAL A 28 6.10 -17.10 11.70
N ASN A 29 5.11 -17.78 12.31
CA ASN A 29 4.72 -19.13 11.90
C ASN A 29 4.13 -19.16 10.48
N ARG A 30 3.34 -18.15 10.11
CA ARG A 30 2.78 -18.04 8.75
C ARG A 30 3.86 -17.76 7.70
N ALA A 31 4.84 -16.93 8.02
CA ALA A 31 6.00 -16.70 7.15
C ALA A 31 6.79 -18.00 6.93
N ALA A 32 7.06 -18.76 7.99
CA ALA A 32 7.73 -20.06 7.89
C ALA A 32 6.94 -21.06 7.03
N LYS A 33 5.61 -21.10 7.15
CA LYS A 33 4.76 -21.93 6.27
C LYS A 33 4.78 -21.46 4.82
N MET A 34 4.77 -20.15 4.58
CA MET A 34 4.91 -19.59 3.23
C MET A 34 6.26 -19.98 2.60
N ARG A 35 7.34 -19.93 3.38
CA ARG A 35 8.68 -20.39 2.97
C ARG A 35 8.68 -21.83 2.49
N GLN A 36 8.09 -22.73 3.27
CA GLN A 36 8.03 -24.15 2.92
C GLN A 36 7.31 -24.36 1.58
N VAL A 37 6.18 -23.66 1.37
CA VAL A 37 5.44 -23.74 0.10
C VAL A 37 6.26 -23.17 -1.05
N ARG A 38 6.88 -21.99 -0.86
CA ARG A 38 7.72 -21.34 -1.87
C ARG A 38 8.91 -22.20 -2.29
N LEU A 39 9.59 -22.84 -1.34
CA LEU A 39 10.75 -23.71 -1.63
C LEU A 39 10.35 -25.01 -2.32
N ALA A 40 9.10 -25.46 -2.15
CA ALA A 40 8.57 -26.64 -2.83
C ALA A 40 7.98 -26.33 -4.21
N ASP A 41 7.80 -25.05 -4.57
CA ASP A 41 7.23 -24.64 -5.85
C ASP A 41 8.33 -24.39 -6.91
N PRO A 42 8.47 -25.27 -7.92
CA PRO A 42 9.47 -25.10 -8.98
C PRO A 42 9.17 -23.92 -9.92
N GLN A 43 7.97 -23.34 -9.84
CA GLN A 43 7.54 -22.18 -10.63
C GLN A 43 7.65 -20.87 -9.86
N ALA A 44 8.04 -20.92 -8.58
CA ALA A 44 8.31 -19.71 -7.81
C ALA A 44 9.31 -18.84 -8.58
N ASN A 45 9.27 -17.53 -8.34
CA ASN A 45 10.29 -16.62 -8.84
C ASN A 45 10.31 -16.41 -10.37
N LYS A 46 9.26 -16.84 -11.10
CA LYS A 46 9.15 -16.57 -12.54
C LYS A 46 8.78 -15.12 -12.83
N SER A 47 9.52 -14.52 -13.75
CA SER A 47 9.17 -13.22 -14.32
C SER A 47 7.94 -13.37 -15.21
N THR A 48 6.95 -12.51 -15.02
CA THR A 48 5.78 -12.40 -15.90
C THR A 48 5.90 -11.14 -16.75
N GLU A 49 5.39 -11.18 -17.98
CA GLU A 49 5.27 -9.99 -18.83
C GLU A 49 4.61 -8.84 -18.07
N ASP A 50 5.17 -7.64 -18.23
CA ASP A 50 4.67 -6.47 -17.54
C ASP A 50 3.46 -5.84 -18.24
N ARG A 51 2.28 -6.42 -18.01
CA ARG A 51 1.01 -6.01 -18.62
C ARG A 51 0.39 -4.74 -18.02
N LEU A 52 1.01 -4.21 -16.97
CA LEU A 52 0.51 -3.05 -16.21
C LEU A 52 1.22 -1.75 -16.60
N ALA A 53 2.32 -1.86 -17.35
CA ALA A 53 3.04 -0.71 -17.88
C ALA A 53 2.13 0.19 -18.76
N GLY A 54 2.35 1.51 -18.69
CA GLY A 54 1.64 2.47 -19.53
C GLY A 54 0.26 2.87 -19.03
N ARG A 55 -0.11 2.52 -17.79
CA ARG A 55 -1.46 2.72 -17.24
C ARG A 55 -1.47 3.60 -15.99
N ILE A 56 -2.63 4.18 -15.74
CA ILE A 56 -2.94 4.94 -14.52
C ILE A 56 -3.87 4.09 -13.66
N HIS A 57 -3.41 3.77 -12.45
CA HIS A 57 -4.09 2.93 -11.48
C HIS A 57 -4.48 3.77 -10.27
N ILE A 58 -5.75 4.18 -10.19
CA ILE A 58 -6.30 4.96 -9.09
C ILE A 58 -7.25 4.08 -8.28
N GLY A 59 -7.09 4.07 -6.96
CA GLY A 59 -7.97 3.35 -6.05
C GLY A 59 -7.84 3.81 -4.60
N CYS A 60 -8.35 2.98 -3.69
CA CYS A 60 -8.32 3.23 -2.24
C CYS A 60 -7.38 2.26 -1.52
N SER A 61 -6.98 2.61 -0.29
CA SER A 61 -6.24 1.73 0.62
C SER A 61 -7.13 0.73 1.35
N GLY A 62 -7.88 -0.06 0.59
CA GLY A 62 -8.83 -1.06 1.07
C GLY A 62 -10.24 -0.86 0.51
N TRP A 63 -11.11 -1.84 0.72
CA TRP A 63 -12.54 -1.77 0.37
C TRP A 63 -13.48 -2.11 1.54
N TYR A 64 -13.00 -2.84 2.56
CA TYR A 64 -13.89 -3.39 3.57
C TYR A 64 -14.16 -2.38 4.70
N TYR A 65 -15.10 -1.46 4.46
CA TYR A 65 -15.44 -0.40 5.39
C TYR A 65 -16.95 -0.25 5.56
N TRP A 66 -17.44 -0.49 6.78
CA TRP A 66 -18.88 -0.44 7.08
C TRP A 66 -19.44 1.00 6.96
N HIS A 67 -18.63 2.02 7.27
CA HIS A 67 -19.04 3.42 7.21
C HIS A 67 -19.17 3.97 5.79
N TRP A 68 -18.87 3.15 4.77
CA TRP A 68 -19.16 3.46 3.37
C TRP A 68 -20.61 3.15 2.98
N LYS A 69 -21.37 2.45 3.84
CA LYS A 69 -22.82 2.25 3.65
C LYS A 69 -23.55 3.59 3.63
N GLY A 70 -24.47 3.75 2.67
CA GLY A 70 -25.19 4.99 2.42
C GLY A 70 -24.38 6.08 1.71
N LYS A 71 -23.10 5.85 1.42
CA LYS A 71 -22.21 6.79 0.71
C LYS A 71 -21.70 6.21 -0.61
N PHE A 72 -21.26 4.95 -0.57
CA PHE A 72 -20.75 4.21 -1.72
C PHE A 72 -21.37 2.82 -1.80
N TYR A 73 -21.52 2.14 -0.66
CA TYR A 73 -22.30 0.91 -0.60
C TYR A 73 -23.77 1.24 -0.36
N PRO A 74 -24.72 0.54 -1.02
CA PRO A 74 -26.12 0.62 -0.65
C PRO A 74 -26.30 0.31 0.85
N ALA A 75 -27.20 1.02 1.52
CA ALA A 75 -27.33 0.99 2.98
C ALA A 75 -27.50 -0.44 3.53
N ASP A 76 -28.32 -1.25 2.86
CA ASP A 76 -28.69 -2.59 3.30
C ASP A 76 -27.88 -3.71 2.64
N VAL A 77 -26.83 -3.38 1.88
CA VAL A 77 -26.05 -4.41 1.18
C VAL A 77 -25.26 -5.27 2.17
N PRO A 78 -25.23 -6.61 2.00
CA PRO A 78 -24.36 -7.46 2.81
C PRO A 78 -22.88 -7.22 2.48
N SER A 79 -22.00 -7.36 3.48
CA SER A 79 -20.57 -7.08 3.32
C SER A 79 -19.85 -8.01 2.35
N SER A 80 -20.42 -9.18 2.06
CA SER A 80 -19.94 -10.11 1.03
C SER A 80 -19.99 -9.51 -0.37
N GLN A 81 -20.86 -8.52 -0.63
CA GLN A 81 -20.97 -7.85 -1.93
C GLN A 81 -20.10 -6.60 -2.04
N TYR A 82 -19.48 -6.13 -0.95
CA TYR A 82 -18.68 -4.89 -0.95
C TYR A 82 -17.56 -4.90 -1.98
N PHE A 83 -16.88 -6.05 -2.14
CA PHE A 83 -15.81 -6.16 -3.14
C PHE A 83 -16.37 -6.08 -4.56
N SER A 84 -17.52 -6.71 -4.83
CA SER A 84 -18.17 -6.65 -6.14
C SER A 84 -18.54 -5.22 -6.55
N ILE A 85 -19.04 -4.43 -5.59
CA ILE A 85 -19.39 -3.02 -5.81
C ILE A 85 -18.11 -2.16 -5.93
N TYR A 86 -17.06 -2.46 -5.16
CA TYR A 86 -15.80 -1.73 -5.27
C TYR A 86 -15.16 -1.92 -6.64
N GLN A 87 -15.06 -3.16 -7.13
CA GLN A 87 -14.39 -3.46 -8.40
C GLN A 87 -15.15 -2.98 -9.65
N SER A 88 -16.43 -2.64 -9.52
CA SER A 88 -17.18 -1.99 -10.61
C SER A 88 -16.77 -0.52 -10.79
N SER A 89 -16.25 0.13 -9.75
CA SER A 89 -15.80 1.53 -9.77
C SER A 89 -14.29 1.66 -9.96
N PHE A 90 -13.51 0.76 -9.34
CA PHE A 90 -12.04 0.81 -9.37
C PHE A 90 -11.45 -0.48 -9.95
N LYS A 91 -10.36 -0.36 -10.71
CA LYS A 91 -9.61 -1.51 -11.25
C LYS A 91 -8.43 -1.93 -10.39
N THR A 92 -8.25 -1.26 -9.24
CA THR A 92 -7.17 -1.60 -8.32
C THR A 92 -7.51 -1.29 -6.87
N VAL A 93 -6.77 -1.93 -5.95
CA VAL A 93 -6.84 -1.64 -4.53
C VAL A 93 -5.49 -1.91 -3.85
N GLU A 94 -5.14 -1.09 -2.87
CA GLU A 94 -4.00 -1.33 -1.99
C GLU A 94 -4.46 -2.11 -0.74
N LEU A 95 -4.00 -3.35 -0.60
CA LEU A 95 -4.30 -4.21 0.54
C LEU A 95 -3.50 -3.80 1.77
N ASN A 96 -4.20 -3.37 2.81
CA ASN A 96 -3.62 -3.11 4.12
C ASN A 96 -3.78 -4.30 5.10
N ALA A 97 -4.66 -5.27 4.84
CA ALA A 97 -4.79 -6.45 5.71
C ALA A 97 -3.47 -7.27 5.86
N PRO A 98 -2.67 -7.47 4.79
CA PRO A 98 -1.39 -8.19 4.87
C PRO A 98 -0.36 -7.53 5.79
N PHE A 99 -0.45 -6.22 5.99
CA PHE A 99 0.39 -5.50 6.95
C PHE A 99 0.24 -6.05 8.37
N TYR A 100 -0.99 -6.37 8.79
CA TYR A 100 -1.26 -6.87 10.13
C TYR A 100 -1.12 -8.39 10.25
N SER A 101 -1.47 -9.11 9.18
CA SER A 101 -1.63 -10.56 9.20
C SER A 101 -1.04 -11.13 7.92
N TRP A 102 0.06 -11.87 8.03
CA TRP A 102 0.70 -12.52 6.89
C TRP A 102 -0.32 -13.38 6.12
N PRO A 103 -0.55 -13.13 4.81
CA PRO A 103 -1.57 -13.84 4.04
C PRO A 103 -1.31 -15.34 3.95
N THR A 104 -2.35 -16.15 4.09
CA THR A 104 -2.26 -17.57 3.78
C THR A 104 -2.43 -17.79 2.27
N ILE A 105 -1.93 -18.92 1.75
CA ILE A 105 -2.15 -19.33 0.35
C ILE A 105 -3.66 -19.33 0.00
N GLY A 106 -4.49 -19.83 0.92
CA GLY A 106 -5.94 -19.85 0.74
C GLY A 106 -6.56 -18.46 0.59
N ALA A 107 -6.08 -17.48 1.37
CA ALA A 107 -6.51 -16.08 1.27
C ALA A 107 -6.11 -15.47 -0.08
N VAL A 108 -4.86 -15.67 -0.52
CA VAL A 108 -4.40 -15.18 -1.83
C VAL A 108 -5.21 -15.81 -2.96
N LYS A 109 -5.45 -17.12 -2.92
CA LYS A 109 -6.31 -17.81 -3.90
C LYS A 109 -7.76 -17.28 -3.88
N ALA A 110 -8.28 -16.87 -2.73
CA ALA A 110 -9.59 -16.25 -2.64
C ALA A 110 -9.62 -14.87 -3.33
N TRP A 111 -8.58 -14.05 -3.16
CA TRP A 111 -8.45 -12.76 -3.85
C TRP A 111 -8.43 -12.92 -5.38
N ILE A 112 -7.71 -13.92 -5.87
CA ILE A 112 -7.64 -14.23 -7.31
C ILE A 112 -9.03 -14.60 -7.86
N ARG A 113 -9.77 -15.45 -7.14
CA ARG A 113 -11.09 -15.94 -7.58
C ARG A 113 -12.18 -14.87 -7.56
N GLN A 114 -12.14 -13.95 -6.60
CA GLN A 114 -13.20 -12.93 -6.46
C GLN A 114 -13.04 -11.77 -7.47
N ALA A 115 -11.81 -11.53 -7.93
CA ALA A 115 -11.46 -10.42 -8.81
C ALA A 115 -11.95 -10.64 -10.24
N ALA A 116 -12.57 -9.61 -10.81
CA ALA A 116 -12.85 -9.53 -12.23
C ALA A 116 -11.53 -9.53 -13.03
N PRO A 117 -11.53 -10.01 -14.29
CA PRO A 117 -10.35 -9.96 -15.14
C PRO A 117 -9.75 -8.55 -15.22
N GLY A 118 -8.43 -8.47 -15.07
CA GLY A 118 -7.69 -7.21 -15.14
C GLY A 118 -7.70 -6.37 -13.85
N PHE A 119 -8.36 -6.82 -12.78
CA PHE A 119 -8.25 -6.16 -11.48
C PHE A 119 -6.87 -6.42 -10.85
N VAL A 120 -6.28 -5.39 -10.26
CA VAL A 120 -4.91 -5.41 -9.73
C VAL A 120 -4.88 -5.14 -8.23
N TYR A 121 -4.11 -5.95 -7.51
CA TYR A 121 -3.83 -5.76 -6.09
C TYR A 121 -2.41 -5.22 -5.87
N THR A 122 -2.31 -4.10 -5.16
CA THR A 122 -1.05 -3.68 -4.54
C THR A 122 -1.04 -4.10 -3.08
N ILE A 123 0.08 -4.64 -2.59
CA ILE A 123 0.14 -5.32 -1.31
C ILE A 123 1.03 -4.55 -0.34
N LYS A 124 0.46 -4.05 0.76
CA LYS A 124 1.28 -3.50 1.85
C LYS A 124 1.95 -4.63 2.61
N VAL A 125 3.27 -4.57 2.68
CA VAL A 125 4.12 -5.62 3.26
C VAL A 125 3.90 -5.73 4.76
N CYS A 126 3.99 -6.96 5.29
CA CYS A 126 3.76 -7.26 6.71
C CYS A 126 4.60 -6.39 7.66
N GLU A 127 4.00 -5.94 8.77
CA GLU A 127 4.68 -5.12 9.79
C GLU A 127 5.87 -5.85 10.41
N LEU A 128 5.88 -7.19 10.34
CA LEU A 128 7.02 -8.01 10.76
C LEU A 128 8.32 -7.57 10.06
N ILE A 129 8.25 -7.23 8.77
CA ILE A 129 9.42 -6.80 7.97
C ILE A 129 9.75 -5.33 8.24
N THR A 130 8.77 -4.43 8.13
CA THR A 130 9.01 -2.98 8.08
C THR A 130 9.03 -2.28 9.45
N HIS A 131 8.36 -2.82 10.46
CA HIS A 131 8.19 -2.18 11.77
C HIS A 131 8.87 -2.93 12.91
N ILE A 132 8.83 -4.27 12.86
CA ILE A 132 9.41 -5.15 13.89
C ILE A 132 10.88 -5.41 13.59
N LYS A 133 11.18 -6.06 12.46
CA LYS A 133 12.57 -6.32 12.02
C LYS A 133 13.24 -5.08 11.44
N ARG A 134 12.48 -4.17 10.82
CA ARG A 134 13.01 -2.94 10.19
C ARG A 134 14.18 -3.23 9.25
N PHE A 135 14.01 -4.25 8.41
CA PHE A 135 15.04 -4.74 7.48
C PHE A 135 16.29 -5.32 8.16
N GLU A 136 16.28 -5.61 9.45
CA GLU A 136 17.34 -6.37 10.09
C GLU A 136 17.19 -7.87 9.76
N HIS A 137 18.10 -8.40 8.94
CA HIS A 137 18.13 -9.80 8.49
C HIS A 137 16.78 -10.28 7.91
N ALA A 138 16.18 -9.46 7.04
CA ALA A 138 14.83 -9.67 6.53
C ALA A 138 14.79 -10.29 5.12
N GLU A 139 15.94 -10.64 4.53
CA GLU A 139 16.08 -11.12 3.16
C GLU A 139 15.15 -12.30 2.88
N SER A 140 15.21 -13.32 3.76
CA SER A 140 14.37 -14.51 3.63
C SER A 140 12.89 -14.18 3.77
N LEU A 141 12.51 -13.29 4.70
CA LEU A 141 11.12 -12.85 4.86
C LEU A 141 10.63 -12.09 3.63
N ILE A 142 11.46 -11.25 3.02
CA ILE A 142 11.10 -10.51 1.81
C ILE A 142 10.88 -11.49 0.65
N GLN A 143 11.75 -12.49 0.48
CA GLN A 143 11.56 -13.54 -0.51
C GLN A 143 10.29 -14.38 -0.26
N ASP A 144 10.05 -14.75 1.00
CA ASP A 144 8.87 -15.52 1.41
C ASP A 144 7.57 -14.72 1.18
N PHE A 145 7.58 -13.42 1.49
CA PHE A 145 6.45 -12.54 1.22
C PHE A 145 6.26 -12.31 -0.28
N GLY A 146 7.38 -12.20 -1.01
CA GLY A 146 7.43 -12.01 -2.46
C GLY A 146 6.70 -13.10 -3.24
N TYR A 147 6.61 -14.32 -2.70
CA TYR A 147 5.84 -15.41 -3.32
C TYR A 147 4.35 -15.11 -3.49
N ILE A 148 3.79 -14.14 -2.75
CA ILE A 148 2.42 -13.64 -2.98
C ILE A 148 2.28 -13.11 -4.41
N ALA A 149 3.32 -12.46 -4.96
CA ALA A 149 3.31 -11.98 -6.34
C ALA A 149 3.26 -13.14 -7.34
N ASP A 150 3.98 -14.24 -7.08
CA ASP A 150 3.94 -15.44 -7.93
C ASP A 150 2.54 -16.07 -7.96
N LEU A 151 1.88 -16.12 -6.80
CA LEU A 151 0.51 -16.61 -6.70
C LEU A 151 -0.49 -15.71 -7.43
N LEU A 152 -0.38 -14.38 -7.26
CA LEU A 152 -1.28 -13.40 -7.89
C LEU A 152 -1.04 -13.30 -9.41
N GLY A 153 0.17 -13.56 -9.86
CA GLY A 153 0.59 -13.47 -11.26
C GLY A 153 0.19 -12.12 -11.88
N PRO A 154 -0.64 -12.10 -12.94
CA PRO A 154 -1.00 -10.86 -13.65
C PRO A 154 -1.84 -9.88 -12.83
N GLN A 155 -2.38 -10.29 -11.67
CA GLN A 155 -3.12 -9.40 -10.76
C GLN A 155 -2.21 -8.68 -9.76
N MET A 156 -0.90 -8.93 -9.78
CA MET A 156 0.04 -8.26 -8.87
C MET A 156 0.42 -6.87 -9.39
N GLY A 157 0.18 -5.84 -8.58
CA GLY A 157 0.64 -4.48 -8.80
C GLY A 157 2.01 -4.24 -8.16
N CYS A 158 2.02 -3.63 -6.98
CA CYS A 158 3.25 -3.32 -6.25
C CYS A 158 3.34 -4.00 -4.88
N PHE A 159 4.54 -4.12 -4.34
CA PHE A 159 4.76 -4.29 -2.91
C PHE A 159 5.03 -2.93 -2.26
N LEU A 160 4.24 -2.55 -1.26
CA LEU A 160 4.44 -1.33 -0.50
C LEU A 160 5.14 -1.62 0.85
N PHE A 161 6.38 -1.16 0.98
CA PHE A 161 7.20 -1.20 2.18
C PHE A 161 7.11 0.15 2.90
N GLN A 162 6.14 0.31 3.79
CA GLN A 162 5.99 1.53 4.59
C GLN A 162 6.75 1.41 5.92
N LEU A 163 7.70 2.33 6.18
CA LEU A 163 8.47 2.39 7.42
C LEU A 163 7.87 3.35 8.46
N PRO A 164 7.93 3.04 9.76
CA PRO A 164 7.37 3.90 10.79
C PRO A 164 8.14 5.23 10.93
N PRO A 165 7.52 6.29 11.48
CA PRO A 165 8.15 7.61 11.63
C PRO A 165 9.40 7.62 12.53
N SER A 166 9.59 6.58 13.35
CA SER A 166 10.78 6.42 14.17
C SER A 166 12.04 6.04 13.38
N VAL A 167 11.90 5.54 12.15
CA VAL A 167 13.05 5.19 11.30
C VAL A 167 13.51 6.42 10.54
N ARG A 168 14.67 6.94 10.94
CA ARG A 168 15.34 8.07 10.30
C ARG A 168 16.32 7.58 9.24
N TYR A 169 16.66 8.47 8.32
CA TYR A 169 17.65 8.22 7.29
C TYR A 169 19.02 8.00 7.93
N THR A 170 19.66 6.90 7.52
CA THR A 170 21.10 6.69 7.61
C THR A 170 21.54 5.96 6.34
N PRO A 171 22.78 6.14 5.86
CA PRO A 171 23.30 5.40 4.71
C PRO A 171 23.18 3.88 4.90
N GLN A 172 23.41 3.37 6.11
CA GLN A 172 23.30 1.94 6.43
C GLN A 172 21.86 1.43 6.32
N MET A 173 20.87 2.23 6.74
CA MET A 173 19.46 1.85 6.61
C MET A 173 19.01 1.88 5.16
N LEU A 174 19.45 2.88 4.37
CA LEU A 174 19.18 2.95 2.93
C LEU A 174 19.75 1.72 2.21
N GLN A 175 21.02 1.39 2.46
CA GLN A 175 21.67 0.21 1.90
C GLN A 175 20.96 -1.08 2.32
N SER A 176 20.62 -1.21 3.60
CA SER A 176 19.89 -2.36 4.14
C SER A 176 18.53 -2.54 3.47
N ILE A 177 17.77 -1.47 3.24
CA ILE A 177 16.48 -1.58 2.54
C ILE A 177 16.71 -2.07 1.11
N LEU A 178 17.54 -1.37 0.33
CA LEU A 178 17.63 -1.59 -1.12
C LEU A 178 18.30 -2.91 -1.50
N SER A 179 19.28 -3.39 -0.71
CA SER A 179 20.00 -4.63 -1.02
C SER A 179 19.15 -5.90 -0.88
N GLN A 180 18.01 -5.81 -0.18
CA GLN A 180 17.16 -6.96 0.12
C GLN A 180 15.91 -7.04 -0.77
N LEU A 181 15.64 -6.01 -1.58
CA LEU A 181 14.46 -5.97 -2.45
C LEU A 181 14.62 -6.91 -3.64
N ASP A 182 13.55 -7.62 -4.00
CA ASP A 182 13.52 -8.44 -5.20
C ASP A 182 13.32 -7.55 -6.43
N CYS A 183 14.38 -7.30 -7.19
CA CYS A 183 14.39 -6.40 -8.36
C CYS A 183 13.44 -6.82 -9.49
N ARG A 184 12.90 -8.04 -9.47
CA ARG A 184 11.88 -8.50 -10.43
C ARG A 184 10.48 -7.98 -10.10
N ARG A 185 10.30 -7.37 -8.92
CA ARG A 185 9.00 -6.86 -8.44
C ARG A 185 9.01 -5.34 -8.46
N ARG A 186 7.81 -4.75 -8.59
CA ARG A 186 7.58 -3.33 -8.32
C ARG A 186 7.62 -3.06 -6.82
N ASN A 187 8.80 -2.71 -6.32
CA ASN A 187 8.98 -2.38 -4.91
C ASN A 187 8.81 -0.89 -4.69
N VAL A 188 7.83 -0.54 -3.86
CA VAL A 188 7.55 0.84 -3.44
C VAL A 188 7.96 0.97 -2.00
N VAL A 189 8.77 1.96 -1.65
CA VAL A 189 9.16 2.22 -0.27
C VAL A 189 8.62 3.57 0.16
N GLU A 190 8.03 3.59 1.35
CA GLU A 190 7.39 4.78 1.88
C GLU A 190 7.96 5.14 3.24
N PHE A 191 8.40 6.40 3.34
CA PHE A 191 8.99 6.94 4.54
C PHE A 191 8.02 7.87 5.28
N ARG A 192 8.19 7.91 6.60
CA ARG A 192 7.37 8.73 7.53
C ARG A 192 8.19 9.77 8.30
N HIS A 193 9.41 10.02 7.84
CA HIS A 193 10.32 10.98 8.44
C HIS A 193 11.00 11.82 7.34
N LYS A 194 10.99 13.14 7.48
CA LYS A 194 11.47 14.08 6.45
C LYS A 194 12.95 13.92 6.07
N SER A 195 13.76 13.30 6.93
CA SER A 195 15.19 13.04 6.64
C SER A 195 15.43 12.20 5.38
N TRP A 196 14.42 11.48 4.90
CA TRP A 196 14.49 10.64 3.70
C TRP A 196 14.30 11.42 2.39
N TRP A 197 13.88 12.69 2.43
CA TRP A 197 13.80 13.54 1.25
C TRP A 197 15.14 14.24 1.01
N ASN A 198 16.06 13.52 0.37
CA ASN A 198 17.35 14.05 -0.04
C ASN A 198 17.84 13.34 -1.31
N GLU A 199 18.74 13.99 -2.04
CA GLU A 199 19.17 13.52 -3.37
C GLU A 199 19.92 12.17 -3.33
N GLU A 200 20.69 11.89 -2.28
CA GLU A 200 21.41 10.61 -2.13
C GLU A 200 20.43 9.43 -2.08
N VAL A 201 19.32 9.59 -1.35
CA VAL A 201 18.24 8.59 -1.32
C VAL A 201 17.60 8.45 -2.70
N PHE A 202 17.30 9.55 -3.38
CA PHE A 202 16.64 9.51 -4.67
C PHE A 202 17.50 8.84 -5.74
N GLU A 203 18.81 9.15 -5.79
CA GLU A 203 19.76 8.51 -6.70
C GLU A 203 19.94 7.02 -6.40
N ALA A 204 20.02 6.62 -5.13
CA ALA A 204 20.09 5.21 -4.77
C ALA A 204 18.84 4.44 -5.21
N PHE A 205 17.65 5.05 -5.08
CA PHE A 205 16.41 4.45 -5.57
C PHE A 205 16.38 4.33 -7.10
N LYS A 206 16.85 5.36 -7.82
CA LYS A 206 17.01 5.33 -9.29
C LYS A 206 17.92 4.18 -9.71
N ALA A 207 19.09 4.04 -9.08
CA ALA A 207 20.03 2.97 -9.37
C ALA A 207 19.45 1.57 -9.08
N ALA A 208 18.62 1.43 -8.04
CA ALA A 208 17.98 0.17 -7.68
C ALA A 208 16.72 -0.16 -8.50
N GLY A 209 16.20 0.78 -9.30
CA GLY A 209 14.89 0.63 -9.95
C GLY A 209 13.72 0.58 -8.96
N ALA A 210 13.91 1.08 -7.74
CA ALA A 210 12.88 1.10 -6.70
C ALA A 210 12.03 2.38 -6.78
N ILE A 211 10.76 2.28 -6.39
CA ILE A 211 9.81 3.39 -6.45
C ILE A 211 9.77 4.09 -5.08
N PHE A 212 10.15 5.36 -5.04
CA PHE A 212 9.95 6.20 -3.86
C PHE A 212 8.47 6.61 -3.78
N CYS A 213 7.82 6.30 -2.65
CA CYS A 213 6.42 6.67 -2.43
C CYS A 213 6.30 8.17 -2.14
N SER A 214 5.70 8.91 -3.07
CA SER A 214 5.27 10.29 -2.84
C SER A 214 4.03 10.29 -1.94
N CYS A 215 4.00 11.13 -0.92
CA CYS A 215 2.92 11.13 0.07
C CYS A 215 2.38 12.55 0.29
N SER A 216 1.08 12.73 0.09
CA SER A 216 0.38 13.87 0.66
C SER A 216 0.03 13.54 2.11
N GLY A 217 0.82 14.05 3.06
CA GLY A 217 0.70 13.73 4.47
C GLY A 217 1.22 14.84 5.40
N PRO A 218 0.69 14.97 6.63
CA PRO A 218 1.10 16.04 7.53
C PRO A 218 2.57 15.93 7.94
N ARG A 219 3.30 17.06 7.87
CA ARG A 219 4.72 17.21 8.25
C ARG A 219 5.71 16.43 7.38
N LEU A 220 5.29 16.00 6.19
CA LEU A 220 6.16 15.47 5.15
C LEU A 220 6.23 16.48 4.00
N PRO A 221 7.31 16.47 3.20
CA PRO A 221 7.35 17.26 1.98
C PRO A 221 6.22 16.85 1.03
N ASP A 222 5.44 17.82 0.57
CA ASP A 222 4.31 17.63 -0.35
C ASP A 222 4.82 17.71 -1.79
N GLU A 223 5.64 16.73 -2.17
CA GLU A 223 6.39 16.69 -3.43
C GLU A 223 6.17 15.36 -4.15
N LEU A 224 6.20 15.39 -5.48
CA LEU A 224 6.21 14.17 -6.30
C LEU A 224 7.65 13.84 -6.68
N VAL A 225 8.14 12.72 -6.18
CA VAL A 225 9.48 12.20 -6.47
C VAL A 225 9.37 11.02 -7.42
N ARG A 226 10.02 11.12 -8.58
CA ARG A 226 10.12 10.03 -9.56
C ARG A 226 11.53 9.42 -9.51
N THR A 227 11.61 8.19 -9.03
CA THR A 227 12.86 7.40 -8.97
C THR A 227 12.86 6.19 -9.90
N ALA A 228 11.77 5.94 -10.62
CA ALA A 228 11.65 4.83 -11.56
C ALA A 228 10.80 5.25 -12.77
N ASP A 229 10.60 4.32 -13.71
CA ASP A 229 9.60 4.50 -14.78
C ASP A 229 8.19 4.61 -14.22
N ASP A 230 7.94 4.01 -13.07
CA ASP A 230 6.70 4.08 -12.32
C ASP A 230 6.77 5.17 -11.23
N ILE A 231 5.63 5.80 -10.94
CA ILE A 231 5.45 6.63 -9.74
C ILE A 231 4.37 6.05 -8.84
N TYR A 232 4.49 6.30 -7.55
CA TYR A 232 3.51 5.87 -6.55
C TYR A 232 3.16 7.02 -5.62
N VAL A 233 1.87 7.35 -5.53
CA VAL A 233 1.36 8.45 -4.73
C VAL A 233 0.33 7.94 -3.72
N ARG A 234 0.48 8.34 -2.46
CA ARG A 234 -0.54 8.08 -1.43
C ARG A 234 -1.06 9.37 -0.81
N PHE A 235 -2.39 9.42 -0.73
CA PHE A 235 -3.11 10.54 -0.18
C PHE A 235 -3.58 10.21 1.24
N HIS A 236 -2.95 10.82 2.23
CA HIS A 236 -3.28 10.66 3.65
C HIS A 236 -4.00 11.88 4.22
N GLY A 237 -3.85 13.04 3.60
CA GLY A 237 -4.38 14.32 4.04
C GLY A 237 -3.29 15.30 4.46
N THR A 238 -3.46 16.59 4.14
CA THR A 238 -2.41 17.60 4.31
C THR A 238 -2.26 18.05 5.77
N LYS A 239 -3.38 18.22 6.49
CA LYS A 239 -3.40 18.72 7.88
C LYS A 239 -3.50 17.62 8.94
N GLN A 240 -4.39 16.67 8.72
CA GLN A 240 -4.64 15.56 9.64
C GLN A 240 -4.61 14.23 8.91
N TRP A 241 -3.86 13.28 9.48
CA TRP A 241 -3.76 11.93 8.98
C TRP A 241 -5.15 11.29 8.88
N TYR A 242 -5.48 10.90 7.66
CA TYR A 242 -6.62 10.11 7.24
C TYR A 242 -7.99 10.80 7.25
N ARG A 243 -8.03 12.13 7.44
CA ARG A 243 -9.27 12.89 7.72
C ARG A 243 -9.55 14.03 6.76
N HIS A 244 -8.66 14.22 5.79
CA HIS A 244 -8.74 15.35 4.88
C HIS A 244 -9.63 15.02 3.70
N ASP A 245 -10.58 15.89 3.41
CA ASP A 245 -11.31 15.87 2.14
C ASP A 245 -10.60 16.82 1.18
N TYR A 246 -10.03 16.28 0.10
CA TYR A 246 -9.28 17.09 -0.85
C TYR A 246 -10.23 17.93 -1.69
N SER A 247 -9.88 19.20 -1.86
CA SER A 247 -10.55 20.08 -2.81
C SER A 247 -10.10 19.79 -4.25
N ASP A 248 -10.89 20.23 -5.23
CA ASP A 248 -10.53 20.13 -6.65
C ASP A 248 -9.21 20.86 -6.95
N ALA A 249 -8.96 22.01 -6.33
CA ALA A 249 -7.72 22.75 -6.49
C ALA A 249 -6.51 21.92 -6.02
N GLU A 250 -6.59 21.30 -4.84
CA GLU A 250 -5.53 20.42 -4.35
C GLU A 250 -5.34 19.20 -5.27
N LEU A 251 -6.43 18.59 -5.75
CA LEU A 251 -6.33 17.45 -6.67
C LEU A 251 -5.73 17.85 -8.02
N LEU A 252 -6.07 19.03 -8.56
CA LEU A 252 -5.53 19.55 -9.81
C LEU A 252 -4.02 19.80 -9.72
N GLU A 253 -3.51 20.30 -8.60
CA GLU A 253 -2.06 20.40 -8.38
C GLU A 253 -1.37 19.04 -8.51
N TRP A 254 -1.98 17.98 -7.96
CA TRP A 254 -1.47 16.62 -8.08
C TRP A 254 -1.60 16.05 -9.50
N VAL A 255 -2.69 16.35 -10.22
CA VAL A 255 -2.85 16.00 -11.63
C VAL A 255 -1.69 16.58 -12.44
N GLU A 256 -1.36 17.85 -12.22
CA GLU A 256 -0.27 18.52 -12.95
C GLU A 256 1.09 17.89 -12.62
N ARG A 257 1.39 17.67 -11.33
CA ARG A 257 2.63 16.97 -10.91
C ARG A 257 2.74 15.58 -11.57
N ILE A 258 1.65 14.82 -11.59
CA ILE A 258 1.61 13.48 -12.20
C ILE A 258 1.89 13.57 -13.71
N ARG A 259 1.28 14.52 -14.42
CA ARG A 259 1.52 14.73 -15.87
C ARG A 259 2.95 15.14 -16.16
N GLN A 260 3.49 16.09 -15.40
CA GLN A 260 4.86 16.58 -15.55
C GLN A 260 5.92 15.50 -15.28
N SER A 261 5.61 14.52 -14.42
CA SER A 261 6.54 13.41 -14.11
C SER A 261 6.91 12.56 -15.33
N ARG A 262 6.04 12.52 -16.36
CA ARG A 262 6.14 11.65 -17.54
C ARG A 262 6.40 10.18 -17.18
N ALA A 263 5.89 9.74 -16.03
CA ALA A 263 5.97 8.34 -15.62
C ALA A 263 5.23 7.45 -16.61
N LYS A 264 5.77 6.26 -16.88
CA LYS A 264 5.14 5.26 -17.73
C LYS A 264 3.91 4.67 -17.04
N THR A 265 4.01 4.39 -15.75
CA THR A 265 2.90 3.83 -14.94
C THR A 265 2.69 4.69 -13.71
N VAL A 266 1.42 4.95 -13.39
CA VAL A 266 1.05 5.79 -12.26
C VAL A 266 0.20 4.97 -11.29
N TRP A 267 0.62 4.91 -10.04
CA TRP A 267 -0.10 4.24 -8.96
C TRP A 267 -0.57 5.26 -7.93
N VAL A 268 -1.87 5.35 -7.69
CA VAL A 268 -2.45 6.30 -6.74
C VAL A 268 -3.41 5.60 -5.79
N TYR A 269 -3.19 5.79 -4.49
CA TYR A 269 -4.07 5.25 -3.46
C TYR A 269 -4.49 6.29 -2.43
N PHE A 270 -5.79 6.42 -2.27
CA PHE A 270 -6.40 7.26 -1.24
C PHE A 270 -6.59 6.48 0.06
N ASN A 271 -6.01 7.00 1.14
CA ASN A 271 -6.06 6.43 2.48
C ASN A 271 -6.68 7.41 3.50
N ASN A 272 -7.21 8.54 3.03
CA ASN A 272 -7.98 9.54 3.78
C ASN A 272 -9.41 9.08 4.08
N ASP A 273 -9.57 7.88 4.63
CA ASP A 273 -10.86 7.19 4.60
C ASP A 273 -11.86 7.59 5.70
N ARG A 274 -11.49 8.49 6.61
CA ARG A 274 -12.46 8.96 7.59
C ARG A 274 -13.64 9.59 6.84
N ASP A 275 -14.85 9.20 7.22
CA ASP A 275 -16.10 9.67 6.62
C ASP A 275 -16.28 9.34 5.12
N GLY A 276 -15.45 8.43 4.56
CA GLY A 276 -15.57 7.99 3.16
C GLY A 276 -14.94 8.93 2.13
N HIS A 277 -14.11 9.88 2.56
CA HIS A 277 -13.44 10.82 1.64
C HIS A 277 -12.51 10.13 0.64
N SER A 278 -11.97 8.95 0.97
CA SER A 278 -11.05 8.22 0.09
C SER A 278 -11.67 7.90 -1.28
N ILE A 279 -12.90 7.38 -1.30
CA ILE A 279 -13.63 7.02 -2.53
C ILE A 279 -13.99 8.25 -3.34
N LYS A 280 -14.56 9.27 -2.66
CA LYS A 280 -14.94 10.53 -3.28
C LYS A 280 -13.74 11.12 -4.02
N ASN A 281 -12.60 11.21 -3.34
CA ASN A 281 -11.40 11.83 -3.89
C ASN A 281 -10.71 10.95 -4.96
N ALA A 282 -10.76 9.62 -4.82
CA ALA A 282 -10.27 8.70 -5.86
C ALA A 282 -11.06 8.81 -7.18
N ASN A 283 -12.40 8.84 -7.09
CA ASN A 283 -13.25 9.09 -8.25
C ASN A 283 -12.96 10.48 -8.85
N ARG A 284 -12.90 11.51 -8.01
CA ARG A 284 -12.67 12.88 -8.48
C ARG A 284 -11.33 13.05 -9.18
N LEU A 285 -10.25 12.50 -8.63
CA LEU A 285 -8.95 12.50 -9.29
C LEU A 285 -9.01 11.77 -10.65
N SER A 286 -9.73 10.64 -10.72
CA SER A 286 -9.87 9.87 -11.96
C SER A 286 -10.59 10.68 -13.05
N GLU A 287 -11.62 11.44 -12.69
CA GLU A 287 -12.29 12.37 -13.60
C GLU A 287 -11.34 13.47 -14.09
N LEU A 288 -10.62 14.13 -13.17
CA LEU A 288 -9.71 15.22 -13.50
C LEU A 288 -8.54 14.76 -14.38
N MET A 289 -8.02 13.56 -14.17
CA MET A 289 -6.96 12.98 -15.00
C MET A 289 -7.38 12.75 -16.45
N ASN A 290 -8.67 12.50 -16.69
CA ASN A 290 -9.25 12.27 -18.03
C ASN A 290 -9.60 13.57 -18.77
N MET A 291 -9.57 14.74 -18.10
CA MET A 291 -9.76 16.03 -18.76
C MET A 291 -8.50 16.43 -19.54
N PRO A 292 -8.61 17.14 -20.69
CA PRO A 292 -7.43 17.67 -21.37
C PRO A 292 -6.63 18.60 -20.45
N ALA A 293 -5.31 18.65 -20.63
CA ALA A 293 -4.48 19.64 -19.95
C ALA A 293 -4.92 21.04 -20.40
N THR A 294 -5.17 21.91 -19.42
CA THR A 294 -5.45 23.35 -19.64
C THR A 294 -4.19 24.10 -19.99
#